data_AF-L9X6G8-F1
#
_entry.id   AF-L9X6G8-F1
#
_cell.length_a   1.000
_cell.length_b   1.000
_cell.length_c   1.000
_cell.angle_alpha   90.00
_cell.angle_beta   90.00
_cell.angle_gamma   90.00
#
_symmetry.space_group_name_H-M   'P 1'
#
loop_
_entity.id
_entity.type
_entity.pdbx_description
1 polymer ?
#
loop_
_entity_poly.entity_id
_entity_poly.type
_entity_poly.pdbx_seq_one_letter_code
_entity_poly.pdbx_strand_id
1 'polypeptide(L)'
;METMVAVGAAIRGGWIRPLWTETLGWVAVTPSLIVLRLFYYNLSLAVGVFGGVALADAVRIAPLSLVAAFAVALGTTLAFPRIAESIYAVLRDA
;
A
#
# COMPACT_ATOMS: atom_id res chain seq x y z
N MET A 1 28.41 -1.87 -10.25
CA MET A 1 27.20 -2.38 -9.55
C MET A 1 26.75 -1.39 -8.47
N GLU A 2 27.67 -0.82 -7.67
CA GLU A 2 27.34 0.16 -6.62
C GLU A 2 26.75 1.48 -7.14
N THR A 3 27.16 1.96 -8.31
CA THR A 3 26.62 3.19 -8.92
C THR A 3 25.13 3.10 -9.22
N MET A 4 24.64 1.98 -9.73
CA MET A 4 23.21 1.78 -10.01
C MET A 4 22.38 1.70 -8.72
N VAL A 5 22.94 1.10 -7.66
CA VAL A 5 22.30 1.03 -6.34
C VAL A 5 22.25 2.40 -5.69
N ALA A 6 23.35 3.17 -5.73
CA ALA A 6 23.41 4.52 -5.21
C ALA A 6 22.45 5.47 -5.95
N VAL A 7 22.38 5.38 -7.28
CA VAL A 7 21.40 6.12 -8.08
C VAL A 7 19.97 5.71 -7.73
N GLY A 8 19.69 4.42 -7.59
CA GLY A 8 18.38 3.93 -7.16
C GLY A 8 17.99 4.39 -5.74
N ALA A 9 18.95 4.44 -4.82
CA ALA A 9 18.77 4.93 -3.47
C ALA A 9 18.56 6.45 -3.42
N ALA A 10 19.27 7.22 -4.24
CA ALA A 10 19.12 8.66 -4.34
C ALA A 10 17.80 9.07 -5.03
N ILE A 11 17.39 8.31 -6.05
CA ILE A 11 16.08 8.44 -6.69
C ILE A 11 14.97 8.08 -5.71
N ARG A 12 15.05 6.94 -4.98
CA ARG A 12 14.07 6.61 -3.94
C ARG A 12 14.09 7.61 -2.79
N GLY A 13 15.28 8.08 -2.42
CA GLY A 13 15.55 9.08 -1.40
C GLY A 13 14.83 10.40 -1.64
N GLY A 14 14.56 10.73 -2.90
CA GLY A 14 14.14 12.07 -3.32
C GLY A 14 15.30 13.07 -3.35
N TRP A 15 16.55 12.61 -3.39
CA TRP A 15 17.74 13.46 -3.45
C TRP A 15 18.09 13.79 -4.91
N ILE A 16 17.60 12.97 -5.84
CA ILE A 16 17.74 13.16 -7.29
C ILE A 16 16.35 13.08 -7.93
N ARG A 17 15.96 14.12 -8.67
CA ARG A 17 14.76 14.12 -9.50
C ARG A 17 14.97 13.18 -10.70
N PRO A 18 14.08 12.22 -10.96
CA PRO A 18 14.18 11.41 -12.17
C PRO A 18 13.91 12.29 -13.39
N LEU A 19 14.65 12.07 -14.47
CA LEU A 19 14.69 12.95 -15.67
C LEU A 19 13.36 13.12 -16.43
N TRP A 20 12.28 12.49 -15.96
CA TRP A 20 10.97 12.46 -16.63
C TRP A 20 9.79 12.59 -15.68
N THR A 21 10.00 12.92 -14.40
CA THR A 21 8.90 13.11 -13.45
C THR A 21 9.22 14.21 -12.44
N GLU A 22 8.22 15.06 -12.19
CA GLU A 22 8.24 16.12 -11.18
C GLU A 22 8.28 15.55 -9.74
N THR A 23 7.92 14.28 -9.59
CA THR A 23 7.74 13.59 -8.30
C THR A 23 9.10 13.17 -7.72
N LEU A 24 9.48 13.76 -6.59
CA LEU A 24 10.62 13.31 -5.78
C LEU A 24 10.35 11.88 -5.27
N GLY A 25 11.42 11.10 -5.09
CA GLY A 25 11.38 9.71 -4.62
C GLY A 25 10.51 9.40 -3.41
N TRP A 26 10.07 8.14 -3.29
CA TRP A 26 9.19 7.62 -2.25
C TRP A 26 9.66 7.83 -0.79
N VAL A 27 10.90 8.22 -0.53
CA VAL A 27 11.41 8.58 0.81
C VAL A 27 11.13 10.05 1.15
N ALA A 28 10.96 10.91 0.14
CA ALA A 28 10.41 12.26 0.31
C ALA A 28 8.88 12.25 0.45
N VAL A 29 8.24 11.12 0.17
CA VAL A 29 6.81 10.86 0.29
C VAL A 29 6.49 10.56 1.76
N THR A 30 6.52 11.63 2.57
CA THR A 30 6.02 11.85 3.95
C THR A 30 5.99 10.64 4.90
N PRO A 31 6.65 10.67 6.08
CA PRO A 31 6.57 9.62 7.11
C PRO A 31 5.14 9.14 7.42
N SER A 32 4.15 10.03 7.27
CA SER A 32 2.73 9.72 7.36
C SER A 32 2.26 8.62 6.40
N LEU A 33 2.84 8.49 5.21
CA LEU A 33 2.48 7.45 4.23
C LEU A 33 3.05 6.08 4.59
N ILE A 34 4.17 6.03 5.32
CA ILE A 34 4.67 4.79 5.92
C ILE A 34 3.71 4.33 7.02
N VAL A 35 3.29 5.25 7.89
CA VAL A 35 2.32 4.98 8.95
C VAL A 35 0.98 4.53 8.36
N LEU A 36 0.47 5.24 7.35
CA LEU A 36 -0.74 4.86 6.62
C LEU A 36 -0.61 3.44 6.06
N ARG A 37 0.50 3.12 5.41
CA ARG A 37 0.75 1.81 4.83
C ARG A 37 0.72 0.71 5.88
N LEU A 38 1.34 0.96 7.05
CA LEU A 38 1.34 0.01 8.15
C LEU A 38 -0.08 -0.29 8.61
N PHE A 39 -0.88 0.74 8.93
CA PHE A 39 -2.25 0.53 9.40
C PHE A 39 -3.15 -0.08 8.32
N TYR A 40 -3.07 0.44 7.10
CA TYR A 40 -3.91 0.01 5.98
C TYR A 40 -3.74 -1.48 5.66
N TYR A 41 -2.51 -1.96 5.52
CA TYR A 41 -2.28 -3.37 5.19
C TYR A 41 -2.53 -4.29 6.37
N ASN A 42 -2.23 -3.89 7.61
CA ASN A 42 -2.55 -4.72 8.77
C ASN A 42 -4.07 -4.87 8.96
N LEU A 43 -4.84 -3.79 8.78
CA LEU A 43 -6.30 -3.86 8.80
C LEU A 43 -6.84 -4.70 7.65
N SER A 44 -6.32 -4.50 6.44
CA SER A 44 -6.70 -5.31 5.27
C SER A 44 -6.44 -6.81 5.49
N LEU A 45 -5.31 -7.14 6.13
CA LEU A 45 -4.94 -8.51 6.46
C LEU A 45 -5.87 -9.08 7.53
N ALA A 46 -6.18 -8.32 8.58
CA ALA A 46 -7.15 -8.72 9.59
C ALA A 46 -8.53 -8.98 8.96
N VAL A 47 -9.01 -8.09 8.09
CA VAL A 47 -10.27 -8.25 7.36
C VAL A 47 -10.25 -9.48 6.47
N GLY A 48 -9.17 -9.71 5.72
CA GLY A 48 -9.05 -10.87 4.84
C GLY A 48 -9.05 -12.18 5.62
N VAL A 49 -8.31 -12.26 6.72
CA VAL A 49 -8.20 -13.47 7.55
C VAL A 49 -9.49 -13.71 8.33
N PHE A 50 -9.88 -12.78 9.21
CA PHE A 50 -11.03 -12.97 10.10
C PHE A 50 -12.35 -12.90 9.33
N GLY A 51 -12.47 -11.97 8.38
CA GLY A 51 -13.67 -11.85 7.55
C GLY A 51 -13.83 -13.03 6.59
N GLY A 52 -12.73 -13.52 5.99
CA GLY A 52 -12.77 -14.70 5.13
C GLY A 52 -13.18 -15.97 5.88
N VAL A 53 -12.64 -16.19 7.08
CA VAL A 53 -13.01 -17.34 7.93
C VAL A 53 -14.46 -17.22 8.41
N ALA A 54 -14.89 -16.05 8.89
CA ALA A 54 -16.27 -15.83 9.34
C ALA A 54 -17.28 -16.06 8.21
N LEU A 55 -16.97 -15.59 6.99
CA LEU A 55 -17.82 -15.81 5.82
C LEU A 55 -17.89 -17.28 5.43
N ALA A 56 -16.75 -17.99 5.44
CA ALA A 56 -16.70 -19.41 5.11
C ALA A 56 -17.49 -20.28 6.09
N ASP A 57 -17.44 -19.94 7.39
CA ASP A 57 -18.22 -20.65 8.42
C ASP A 57 -19.72 -20.37 8.28
N ALA A 58 -20.11 -19.11 8.02
CA ALA A 58 -21.51 -18.72 7.82
C ALA A 58 -22.17 -19.44 6.63
N VAL A 59 -21.42 -19.64 5.54
CA VAL A 59 -21.92 -20.32 4.33
C VAL A 59 -21.61 -21.83 4.33
N ARG A 60 -20.84 -22.31 5.31
CA ARG A 60 -20.38 -23.71 5.44
C ARG A 60 -19.57 -24.21 4.24
N ILE A 61 -18.81 -23.32 3.59
CA ILE A 61 -17.95 -23.62 2.44
C ILE A 61 -16.52 -23.19 2.78
N ALA A 62 -15.69 -24.13 3.25
CA ALA A 62 -14.33 -23.84 3.70
C ALA A 62 -13.43 -23.14 2.65
N PRO A 63 -13.44 -23.53 1.35
CA PRO A 63 -12.63 -22.86 0.33
C PRO A 63 -13.00 -21.39 0.09
N LEU A 64 -14.20 -20.95 0.50
CA LEU A 64 -14.65 -19.58 0.32
C LEU A 64 -13.77 -18.58 1.09
N SER A 65 -13.13 -19.01 2.18
CA SER A 65 -12.20 -18.19 2.95
C SER A 65 -11.00 -17.72 2.11
N LEU A 66 -10.45 -18.61 1.28
CA LEU A 66 -9.35 -18.29 0.35
C LEU A 66 -9.80 -17.29 -0.73
N VAL A 67 -11.00 -17.50 -1.30
CA VAL A 67 -11.55 -16.61 -2.33
C VAL A 67 -11.81 -15.22 -1.75
N ALA A 68 -12.40 -15.14 -0.55
CA ALA A 68 -12.64 -13.88 0.14
C ALA A 68 -11.33 -13.17 0.49
N ALA A 69 -10.34 -13.88 1.03
CA ALA A 69 -9.03 -13.32 1.35
C ALA A 69 -8.33 -12.79 0.08
N PHE A 70 -8.39 -13.53 -1.02
CA PHE A 70 -7.84 -13.10 -2.30
C PHE A 70 -8.54 -11.83 -2.84
N ALA A 71 -9.87 -11.78 -2.78
CA ALA A 71 -10.63 -10.61 -3.22
C ALA A 71 -10.29 -9.37 -2.38
N VAL A 72 -10.16 -9.51 -1.06
CA VAL A 72 -9.73 -8.43 -0.16
C VAL A 72 -8.30 -7.99 -0.49
N ALA A 73 -7.36 -8.92 -0.65
CA ALA A 73 -5.97 -8.60 -0.98
C ALA A 73 -5.86 -7.86 -2.33
N LEU A 74 -6.59 -8.31 -3.35
CA LEU A 74 -6.60 -7.68 -4.66
C LEU A 74 -7.23 -6.28 -4.60
N GLY A 75 -8.42 -6.17 -4.00
CA GLY A 75 -9.13 -4.89 -3.89
C GLY A 75 -8.33 -3.86 -3.11
N THR A 76 -7.73 -4.26 -1.98
CA THR A 76 -6.94 -3.36 -1.13
C THR A 76 -5.64 -2.92 -1.81
N THR A 77 -4.98 -3.82 -2.57
CA THR A 77 -3.78 -3.49 -3.35
C THR A 77 -4.08 -2.49 -4.45
N LEU A 78 -5.19 -2.67 -5.18
CA LEU A 78 -5.59 -1.77 -6.26
C LEU A 78 -6.12 -0.43 -5.74
N ALA A 79 -6.73 -0.40 -4.55
CA ALA A 79 -7.25 0.83 -3.95
C ALA A 79 -6.16 1.70 -3.28
N PHE A 80 -5.04 1.10 -2.85
CA PHE A 80 -3.99 1.80 -2.10
C PHE A 80 -3.47 3.07 -2.79
N PRO A 81 -3.15 3.09 -4.10
CA PRO A 81 -2.65 4.30 -4.77
C PRO A 81 -3.62 5.47 -4.66
N ARG A 82 -4.93 5.24 -4.86
CA ARG A 82 -5.96 6.27 -4.78
C ARG A 82 -6.14 6.82 -3.36
N ILE A 83 -6.05 5.95 -2.36
CA ILE A 83 -6.14 6.33 -0.94
C ILE A 83 -4.88 7.10 -0.52
N ALA A 84 -3.71 6.70 -0.98
CA ALA A 84 -2.47 7.40 -0.71
C ALA A 84 -2.47 8.81 -1.34
N GLU A 85 -2.95 8.94 -2.59
CA GLU A 85 -3.12 10.24 -3.26
C GLU A 85 -4.06 11.17 -2.49
N SER A 86 -5.22 10.68 -2.04
CA SER A 86 -6.21 11.50 -1.33
C SER A 86 -5.69 11.97 0.03
N ILE A 87 -5.06 11.09 0.81
CA ILE A 87 -4.51 11.45 2.12
C ILE A 87 -3.31 12.38 1.98
N TYR A 88 -2.47 12.18 0.96
CA TYR A 88 -1.36 13.08 0.69
C TYR A 88 -1.84 14.48 0.30
N ALA A 89 -2.90 14.60 -0.52
CA ALA A 89 -3.50 15.88 -0.85
C ALA A 89 -4.00 16.61 0.41
N VAL A 90 -4.74 15.92 1.29
CA VAL A 90 -5.23 16.49 2.56
C VAL A 90 -4.07 16.97 3.44
N LEU A 91 -2.98 16.20 3.55
CA LEU A 91 -1.83 16.58 4.37
C LEU A 91 -1.00 17.73 3.78
N ARG A 92 -1.05 17.93 2.47
CA ARG A 92 -0.38 19.06 1.81
C ARG A 92 -1.11 20.38 2.05
N ASP A 93 -2.44 20.32 2.16
CA ASP A 93 -3.32 21.48 2.29
C ASP A 93 -3.60 21.86 3.76
N ALA A 94 -3.08 21.08 4.73
CA ALA A 94 -3.19 21.28 6.17
C ALA A 94 -1.98 22.06 6.73
#